data_AF-A0A928BU66-F1
#
_entry.id   AF-A0A928BU66-F1
#
_cell.length_a   1.000
_cell.length_b   1.000
_cell.length_c   1.000
_cell.angle_alpha   90.00
_cell.angle_beta   90.00
_cell.angle_gamma   90.00
#
_symmetry.space_group_name_H-M   'P 1'
#
loop_
_entity.id
_entity.type
_entity.pdbx_description
1 polymer ?
#
loop_
_entity_poly.entity_id
_entity_poly.type
_entity_poly.pdbx_seq_one_letter_code
_entity_poly.pdbx_strand_id
1 'polypeptide(L)'
;MKAEYPIISFPAKGTVTYPYRRHPLVKPGTHEQQFARELSAKLPAGVECILNACIITTDKQPPYYPDLALIVADRPEVRIDVEIDEPYQKSTREPIHYVSCGDLFRDNLLNRHGWTVVRLAAQQIVQEPSICADFLVELVSAMMADIDTASQHVFTSVPFPVARWSRNDALKMAYWQKVAGEDKQWITDRYALDADELKCKQQVKPFDKTADMLEKMTTFRDAGRYAQDADIDFEPDEHIYIYKGIKRMLPVSALIAYFFDEFQSLSQAENQWRYKGIPIEESLDKWAHSGRLASEVGTFVHLQTENYFQRGFFETECKLQFGSETEVVSVEQEKLHFLHFIRDYQIEPYRQEWPVYDKDLNIAGTIDLICQNDDGEFTIYDWKRSSKVVNAQGQPIVEGFRGKMSHNGISLPDTSFYHYCIQQNMYRYMLEKHYGIRIKAMNLVVLSPDYPTYYVAQVPKMDQLIQQIVAICQQHDLGHTLL
;
A
#
# COMPACT_ATOMS: atom_id res chain seq x y z
N MET A 1 -13.56 13.42 -6.14
CA MET A 1 -13.22 14.37 -5.06
C MET A 1 -12.26 13.66 -4.13
N LYS A 2 -11.17 14.31 -3.70
CA LYS A 2 -10.35 13.74 -2.62
C LYS A 2 -11.23 13.65 -1.38
N ALA A 3 -11.15 12.54 -0.65
CA ALA A 3 -11.82 12.46 0.65
C ALA A 3 -11.29 13.58 1.56
N GLU A 4 -12.16 14.19 2.35
CA GLU A 4 -11.86 15.25 3.29
C GLU A 4 -12.23 14.77 4.70
N TYR A 5 -11.44 15.15 5.70
CA TYR A 5 -11.78 14.94 7.11
C TYR A 5 -12.96 15.84 7.52
N PRO A 6 -13.82 15.43 8.47
CA PRO A 6 -13.86 14.11 9.10
C PRO A 6 -14.25 13.01 8.10
N ILE A 7 -13.55 11.86 8.18
CA ILE A 7 -13.89 10.68 7.37
C ILE A 7 -14.61 9.70 8.28
N ILE A 8 -15.73 9.14 7.81
CA ILE A 8 -16.47 8.11 8.55
C ILE A 8 -16.71 6.91 7.65
N SER A 9 -16.47 5.71 8.17
CA SER A 9 -16.84 4.45 7.54
C SER A 9 -17.56 3.54 8.53
N PHE A 10 -18.57 2.81 8.04
CA PHE A 10 -19.45 1.99 8.87
C PHE A 10 -19.30 0.50 8.54
N PRO A 11 -19.43 -0.38 9.54
CA PRO A 11 -19.55 -1.82 9.30
C PRO A 11 -20.84 -2.12 8.53
N ALA A 12 -20.77 -3.09 7.61
CA ALA A 12 -21.98 -3.57 6.93
C ALA A 12 -22.95 -4.23 7.93
N LYS A 13 -24.26 -4.18 7.64
CA LYS A 13 -25.27 -4.83 8.48
C LYS A 13 -24.98 -6.33 8.63
N GLY A 14 -25.07 -6.83 9.87
CA GLY A 14 -24.81 -8.24 10.20
C GLY A 14 -23.33 -8.62 10.25
N THR A 15 -22.43 -7.63 10.32
CA THR A 15 -21.01 -7.87 10.60
C THR A 15 -20.81 -8.37 12.03
N VAL A 16 -19.82 -9.24 12.24
CA VAL A 16 -19.47 -9.77 13.55
C VAL A 16 -18.98 -8.66 14.49
N THR A 17 -19.44 -8.69 15.73
CA THR A 17 -18.90 -7.85 16.81
C THR A 17 -17.63 -8.51 17.36
N TYR A 18 -16.50 -8.34 16.66
CA TYR A 18 -15.20 -8.86 17.07
C TYR A 18 -14.72 -8.31 18.44
N PRO A 19 -14.11 -9.10 19.33
CA PRO A 19 -13.65 -8.62 20.65
C PRO A 19 -12.55 -7.55 20.58
N TYR A 20 -12.32 -6.86 21.70
CA TYR A 20 -11.16 -6.00 21.91
C TYR A 20 -10.63 -6.20 23.33
N ARG A 21 -9.38 -5.79 23.58
CA ARG A 21 -8.75 -5.82 24.89
C ARG A 21 -8.37 -4.42 25.35
N ARG A 22 -8.05 -4.29 26.63
CA ARG A 22 -7.39 -3.09 27.18
C ARG A 22 -5.92 -3.38 27.39
N HIS A 23 -5.05 -2.61 26.76
CA HIS A 23 -3.63 -2.85 26.76
C HIS A 23 -2.90 -1.93 27.74
N PRO A 24 -2.31 -2.45 28.83
CA PRO A 24 -1.79 -1.63 29.92
C PRO A 24 -0.53 -0.82 29.58
N LEU A 25 0.19 -1.19 28.50
CA LEU A 25 1.39 -0.47 28.08
C LEU A 25 1.11 0.67 27.08
N VAL A 26 -0.14 0.82 26.62
CA VAL A 26 -0.49 1.95 25.74
C VAL A 26 -0.34 3.23 26.54
N LYS A 27 0.43 4.16 25.97
CA LYS A 27 0.63 5.50 26.50
C LYS A 27 0.04 6.48 25.49
N PRO A 28 -1.19 6.95 25.72
CA PRO A 28 -1.81 7.93 24.84
C PRO A 28 -1.01 9.22 24.89
N GLY A 29 -0.89 9.92 23.77
CA GLY A 29 -0.26 11.24 23.75
C GLY A 29 -1.07 12.29 24.52
N THR A 30 -0.48 13.47 24.68
CA THR A 30 -1.03 14.58 25.46
C THR A 30 -2.26 15.15 24.78
N HIS A 31 -2.24 15.30 23.45
CA HIS A 31 -3.40 15.74 22.67
C HIS A 31 -4.57 14.76 22.78
N GLU A 32 -4.35 13.45 22.66
CA GLU A 32 -5.42 12.44 22.81
C GLU A 32 -6.00 12.50 24.22
N GLN A 33 -5.17 12.61 25.26
CA GLN A 33 -5.63 12.72 26.66
C GLN A 33 -6.43 14.01 26.94
N GLN A 34 -6.05 15.14 26.32
CA GLN A 34 -6.79 16.38 26.46
C GLN A 34 -8.14 16.29 25.77
N PHE A 35 -8.16 15.83 24.52
CA PHE A 35 -9.38 15.68 23.74
C PHE A 35 -10.33 14.65 24.37
N ALA A 36 -9.82 13.51 24.83
CA ALA A 36 -10.62 12.48 25.50
C ALA A 36 -11.30 12.99 26.77
N ARG A 37 -10.66 13.87 27.54
CA ARG A 37 -11.27 14.48 28.74
C ARG A 37 -12.42 15.39 28.36
N GLU A 38 -12.26 16.21 27.32
CA GLU A 38 -13.31 17.08 26.82
C GLU A 38 -14.49 16.27 26.26
N LEU A 39 -14.21 15.28 25.42
CA LEU A 39 -15.21 14.38 24.87
C LEU A 39 -15.98 13.64 25.98
N SER A 40 -15.26 13.05 26.95
CA SER A 40 -15.86 12.30 28.06
C SER A 40 -16.80 13.14 28.92
N ALA A 41 -16.57 14.45 29.04
CA ALA A 41 -17.44 15.34 29.78
C ALA A 41 -18.80 15.58 29.10
N LYS A 42 -18.89 15.29 27.79
CA LYS A 42 -20.07 15.51 26.95
C LYS A 42 -20.79 14.23 26.54
N LEU A 43 -20.14 13.06 26.70
CA LEU A 43 -20.69 11.78 26.30
C LEU A 43 -22.01 11.46 27.03
N PRO A 44 -22.99 10.87 26.33
CA PRO A 44 -24.22 10.44 26.96
C PRO A 44 -23.96 9.29 27.95
N ALA A 45 -24.88 9.12 28.90
CA ALA A 45 -24.80 8.06 29.89
C ALA A 45 -24.70 6.68 29.20
N GLY A 46 -23.79 5.83 29.69
CA GLY A 46 -23.55 4.50 29.14
C GLY A 46 -22.52 4.43 28.01
N VAL A 47 -21.93 5.56 27.60
CA VAL A 47 -20.83 5.60 26.63
C VAL A 47 -19.51 5.88 27.32
N GLU A 48 -18.52 5.03 27.08
CA GLU A 48 -17.17 5.16 27.61
C GLU A 48 -16.19 5.54 26.51
N CYS A 49 -15.31 6.51 26.78
CA CYS A 49 -14.14 6.81 25.97
C CYS A 49 -12.91 6.10 26.56
N ILE A 50 -12.27 5.24 25.78
CA ILE A 50 -11.10 4.46 26.19
C ILE A 50 -9.90 4.80 25.32
N LEU A 51 -8.73 4.97 25.94
CA LEU A 51 -7.49 5.36 25.26
C LEU A 51 -6.48 4.20 25.14
N ASN A 52 -6.88 3.01 25.55
CA ASN A 52 -6.01 1.84 25.59
C ASN A 52 -6.68 0.60 25.01
N ALA A 53 -7.66 0.80 24.13
CA ALA A 53 -8.20 -0.30 23.35
C ALA A 53 -7.11 -0.92 22.47
N CYS A 54 -7.15 -2.23 22.30
CA CYS A 54 -6.42 -2.89 21.23
C CYS A 54 -7.25 -4.01 20.60
N ILE A 55 -7.10 -4.17 19.30
CA ILE A 55 -7.85 -5.12 18.49
C ILE A 55 -6.85 -6.09 17.86
N ILE A 56 -6.88 -7.34 18.32
CA ILE A 56 -5.93 -8.37 17.90
C ILE A 56 -6.61 -9.25 16.86
N THR A 57 -6.26 -9.07 15.59
CA THR A 57 -6.86 -9.84 14.48
C THR A 57 -6.06 -11.10 14.13
N THR A 58 -4.79 -11.13 14.54
CA THR A 58 -3.85 -12.21 14.26
C THR A 58 -2.70 -12.24 15.27
N ASP A 59 -2.12 -13.41 15.49
CA ASP A 59 -0.93 -13.61 16.34
C ASP A 59 0.39 -13.29 15.61
N LYS A 60 0.32 -12.95 14.32
CA LYS A 60 1.48 -12.67 13.46
C LYS A 60 1.81 -11.19 13.31
N GLN A 61 0.93 -10.29 13.71
CA GLN A 61 1.10 -8.84 13.59
C GLN A 61 0.79 -8.17 14.92
N PRO A 62 1.32 -6.96 15.15
CA PRO A 62 0.91 -6.15 16.29
C PRO A 62 -0.60 -5.87 16.27
N PRO A 63 -1.23 -5.65 17.43
CA PRO A 63 -2.62 -5.22 17.50
C PRO A 63 -2.85 -3.88 16.80
N TYR A 64 -4.09 -3.64 16.35
CA TYR A 64 -4.53 -2.29 16.02
C TYR A 64 -4.83 -1.53 17.30
N TYR A 65 -4.33 -0.30 17.39
CA TYR A 65 -4.53 0.59 18.51
C TYR A 65 -5.29 1.84 18.02
N PRO A 66 -6.58 1.94 18.35
CA PRO A 66 -7.32 3.20 18.26
C PRO A 66 -6.62 4.31 19.03
N ASP A 67 -6.59 5.53 18.51
CA ASP A 67 -6.18 6.69 19.31
C ASP A 67 -7.20 6.93 20.45
N LEU A 68 -8.49 6.82 20.13
CA LEU A 68 -9.58 6.71 21.08
C LEU A 68 -10.58 5.66 20.60
N ALA A 69 -11.21 4.94 21.53
CA ALA A 69 -12.36 4.12 21.22
C ALA A 69 -13.57 4.55 22.05
N LEU A 70 -14.74 4.61 21.41
CA LEU A 70 -16.02 4.84 22.07
C LEU A 70 -16.78 3.53 22.16
N ILE A 71 -17.18 3.14 23.37
CA ILE A 71 -17.87 1.87 23.64
C ILE A 71 -19.19 2.16 24.35
N VAL A 72 -20.29 1.60 23.84
CA VAL A 72 -21.61 1.71 24.47
C VAL A 72 -21.89 0.47 25.31
N ALA A 73 -22.01 0.62 26.62
CA ALA A 73 -22.10 -0.49 27.58
C ALA A 73 -23.29 -1.43 27.33
N ASP A 74 -24.47 -0.85 27.07
CA ASP A 74 -25.71 -1.61 26.85
C ASP A 74 -25.92 -2.01 25.37
N ARG A 75 -25.03 -1.56 24.47
CA ARG A 75 -25.07 -1.82 23.03
C ARG A 75 -23.66 -2.11 22.49
N PRO A 76 -23.06 -3.26 22.82
CA PRO A 76 -21.67 -3.58 22.46
C PRO A 76 -21.41 -3.65 20.95
N GLU A 77 -22.47 -3.73 20.13
CA GLU A 77 -22.40 -3.59 18.67
C GLU A 77 -22.12 -2.15 18.21
N VAL A 78 -22.39 -1.16 19.05
CA VAL A 78 -22.08 0.25 18.81
C VAL A 78 -20.72 0.57 19.41
N ARG A 79 -19.73 0.69 18.54
CA ARG A 79 -18.37 1.08 18.90
C ARG A 79 -17.68 1.80 17.77
N ILE A 80 -16.86 2.76 18.15
CA ILE A 80 -16.22 3.68 17.22
C ILE A 80 -14.73 3.69 17.50
N ASP A 81 -13.94 3.38 16.49
CA ASP A 81 -12.51 3.63 16.39
C ASP A 81 -12.34 5.09 15.94
N VAL A 82 -11.73 5.93 16.77
CA VAL A 82 -11.47 7.33 16.47
C VAL A 82 -9.97 7.51 16.29
N GLU A 83 -9.56 7.84 15.07
CA GLU A 83 -8.18 8.14 14.70
C GLU A 83 -7.98 9.65 14.61
N ILE A 84 -6.89 10.13 15.21
CA ILE A 84 -6.39 11.50 15.07
C ILE A 84 -5.16 11.42 14.18
N ASP A 85 -5.35 11.78 12.91
CA ASP A 85 -4.31 11.64 11.89
C ASP A 85 -3.37 12.85 11.91
N GLU A 86 -2.07 12.61 12.17
CA GLU A 86 -0.98 13.54 11.88
C GLU A 86 -0.32 13.26 10.52
N PRO A 87 0.02 14.29 9.72
CA PRO A 87 0.64 14.04 8.42
C PRO A 87 2.05 13.43 8.52
N TYR A 88 2.77 13.67 9.62
CA TYR A 88 4.14 13.22 9.84
C TYR A 88 4.44 12.99 11.32
N GLN A 89 5.42 12.12 11.60
CA GLN A 89 5.97 11.94 12.94
C GLN A 89 6.90 13.10 13.32
N LYS A 90 6.75 13.64 14.52
CA LYS A 90 7.42 14.88 14.94
C LYS A 90 8.94 14.76 15.07
N SER A 91 9.45 13.66 15.63
CA SER A 91 10.90 13.46 15.83
C SER A 91 11.62 13.12 14.54
N THR A 92 11.09 12.19 13.74
CA THR A 92 11.74 11.70 12.52
C THR A 92 11.46 12.57 11.30
N ARG A 93 10.35 13.32 11.29
CA ARG A 93 9.82 14.07 10.14
C ARG A 93 9.37 13.17 8.99
N GLU A 94 9.12 11.89 9.27
CA GLU A 94 8.63 10.91 8.31
C GLU A 94 7.12 11.07 8.11
N PRO A 95 6.62 11.09 6.86
CA PRO A 95 5.18 11.04 6.58
C PRO A 95 4.53 9.75 7.09
N ILE A 96 3.37 9.86 7.75
CA ILE A 96 2.67 8.68 8.33
C ILE A 96 1.22 8.57 7.84
N HIS A 97 0.43 9.64 7.83
CA HIS A 97 -0.93 9.64 7.30
C HIS A 97 -1.01 10.50 6.03
N TYR A 98 -1.17 9.82 4.90
CA TYR A 98 -1.35 10.44 3.59
C TYR A 98 -2.11 9.53 2.63
N VAL A 99 -2.57 10.05 1.51
CA VAL A 99 -3.29 9.26 0.49
C VAL A 99 -2.44 8.05 0.03
N SER A 100 -3.04 6.86 0.04
CA SER A 100 -2.41 5.57 -0.32
C SER A 100 -1.30 5.08 0.63
N CYS A 101 -1.36 5.42 1.92
CA CYS A 101 -0.47 4.85 2.94
C CYS A 101 -0.96 3.53 3.59
N GLY A 102 -2.11 2.99 3.17
CA GLY A 102 -2.71 1.76 3.74
C GLY A 102 -3.81 2.02 4.78
N ASP A 103 -4.08 3.29 5.05
CA ASP A 103 -5.18 3.77 5.88
C ASP A 103 -6.54 3.19 5.48
N LEU A 104 -6.85 3.16 4.18
CA LEU A 104 -8.15 2.68 3.71
C LEU A 104 -8.31 1.18 3.95
N PHE A 105 -7.27 0.39 3.73
CA PHE A 105 -7.26 -1.02 4.07
C PHE A 105 -7.46 -1.26 5.57
N ARG A 106 -6.78 -0.50 6.44
CA ARG A 106 -6.98 -0.56 7.91
C ARG A 106 -8.45 -0.31 8.26
N ASP A 107 -9.02 0.76 7.73
CA ASP A 107 -10.40 1.16 8.03
C ASP A 107 -11.39 0.08 7.59
N ASN A 108 -11.23 -0.42 6.36
CA ASN A 108 -12.07 -1.49 5.82
C ASN A 108 -11.92 -2.79 6.63
N LEU A 109 -10.72 -3.11 7.10
CA LEU A 109 -10.50 -4.28 7.95
C LEU A 109 -11.24 -4.12 9.27
N LEU A 110 -11.15 -2.96 9.93
CA LEU A 110 -11.84 -2.71 11.20
C LEU A 110 -13.37 -2.68 11.04
N ASN A 111 -13.88 -2.14 9.92
CA ASN A 111 -15.30 -2.26 9.59
C ASN A 111 -15.76 -3.72 9.50
N ARG A 112 -14.95 -4.62 8.93
CA ARG A 112 -15.26 -6.07 8.89
C ARG A 112 -15.18 -6.76 10.24
N HIS A 113 -14.50 -6.13 11.21
CA HIS A 113 -14.47 -6.53 12.61
C HIS A 113 -15.57 -5.83 13.42
N GLY A 114 -16.50 -5.12 12.78
CA GLY A 114 -17.66 -4.51 13.44
C GLY A 114 -17.35 -3.18 14.13
N TRP A 115 -16.34 -2.45 13.70
CA TRP A 115 -16.02 -1.12 14.19
C TRP A 115 -16.44 -0.06 13.18
N THR A 116 -17.16 0.96 13.64
CA THR A 116 -17.24 2.22 12.88
C THR A 116 -15.89 2.92 13.01
N VAL A 117 -15.34 3.45 11.93
CA VAL A 117 -14.08 4.19 11.96
C VAL A 117 -14.37 5.66 11.68
N VAL A 118 -13.86 6.54 12.51
CA VAL A 118 -13.89 7.99 12.34
C VAL A 118 -12.46 8.49 12.33
N ARG A 119 -12.07 9.23 11.30
CA ARG A 119 -10.76 9.88 11.23
C ARG A 119 -10.93 11.38 11.28
N LEU A 120 -10.17 12.02 12.16
CA LEU A 120 -10.10 13.46 12.33
C LEU A 120 -8.67 13.89 12.03
N ALA A 121 -8.50 14.99 11.30
CA ALA A 121 -7.18 15.57 11.15
C ALA A 121 -6.74 16.18 12.50
N ALA A 122 -5.47 16.02 12.88
CA ALA A 122 -4.93 16.70 14.05
C ALA A 122 -5.17 18.23 14.02
N GLN A 123 -5.22 18.83 12.82
CA GLN A 123 -5.58 20.24 12.62
C GLN A 123 -6.99 20.57 13.15
N GLN A 124 -7.97 19.69 12.97
CA GLN A 124 -9.34 19.87 13.47
C GLN A 124 -9.37 19.77 15.00
N ILE A 125 -8.68 18.79 15.58
CA ILE A 125 -8.56 18.62 17.04
C ILE A 125 -7.95 19.86 17.70
N VAL A 126 -6.93 20.46 17.08
CA VAL A 126 -6.25 21.65 17.65
C VAL A 126 -7.08 22.91 17.51
N GLN A 127 -7.77 23.11 16.39
CA GLN A 127 -8.46 24.36 16.08
C GLN A 127 -9.91 24.38 16.57
N GLU A 128 -10.60 23.24 16.57
CA GLU A 128 -12.01 23.11 16.92
C GLU A 128 -12.29 21.89 17.83
N PRO A 129 -11.59 21.72 18.97
CA PRO A 129 -11.74 20.53 19.82
C PRO A 129 -13.17 20.31 20.30
N SER A 130 -13.87 21.38 20.71
CA SER A 130 -15.27 21.27 21.15
C SER A 130 -16.18 20.76 20.04
N ILE A 131 -16.03 21.27 18.81
CA ILE A 131 -16.86 20.87 17.67
C ILE A 131 -16.56 19.41 17.30
N CYS A 132 -15.29 18.99 17.32
CA CYS A 132 -14.92 17.59 17.12
C CYS A 132 -15.53 16.67 18.19
N ALA A 133 -15.56 17.12 19.46
CA ALA A 133 -16.19 16.35 20.52
C ALA A 133 -17.72 16.27 20.35
N ASP A 134 -18.36 17.40 20.03
CA ASP A 134 -19.81 17.47 19.78
C ASP A 134 -20.20 16.61 18.58
N PHE A 135 -19.40 16.59 17.52
CA PHE A 135 -19.55 15.71 16.36
C PHE A 135 -19.60 14.23 16.75
N LEU A 136 -18.64 13.77 17.56
CA LEU A 136 -18.58 12.39 18.02
C LEU A 136 -19.74 12.04 18.96
N VAL A 137 -20.18 12.98 19.79
CA VAL A 137 -21.36 12.85 20.65
C VAL A 137 -22.63 12.71 19.83
N GLU A 138 -22.82 13.56 18.81
CA GLU A 138 -23.93 13.50 17.86
C GLU A 138 -23.93 12.15 17.13
N LEU A 139 -22.77 11.70 16.65
CA LEU A 139 -22.62 10.42 15.96
C LEU A 139 -23.00 9.23 16.84
N VAL A 140 -22.42 9.11 18.04
CA VAL A 140 -22.72 7.97 18.92
C VAL A 140 -24.18 8.00 19.38
N SER A 141 -24.74 9.18 19.63
CA SER A 141 -26.15 9.34 20.00
C SER A 141 -27.07 8.89 18.87
N ALA A 142 -26.77 9.25 17.62
CA ALA A 142 -27.51 8.80 16.45
C ALA A 142 -27.41 7.28 16.26
N MET A 143 -26.24 6.68 16.51
CA MET A 143 -26.06 5.22 16.44
C MET A 143 -26.78 4.46 17.56
N MET A 144 -26.97 5.10 18.72
CA MET A 144 -27.72 4.55 19.85
C MET A 144 -29.24 4.66 19.66
N ALA A 145 -29.70 5.61 18.84
CA ALA A 145 -31.12 5.83 18.56
C ALA A 145 -31.74 4.70 17.71
N ASP A 146 -33.07 4.69 17.62
CA ASP A 146 -33.79 3.87 16.66
C ASP A 146 -33.57 4.38 15.22
N ILE A 147 -33.85 3.53 14.23
CA ILE A 147 -33.55 3.82 12.83
C ILE A 147 -34.30 5.05 12.29
N ASP A 148 -35.52 5.30 12.76
CA ASP A 148 -36.33 6.42 12.27
C ASP A 148 -35.75 7.74 12.80
N THR A 149 -35.43 7.79 14.11
CA THR A 149 -34.75 8.93 14.72
C THR A 149 -33.37 9.17 14.10
N ALA A 150 -32.56 8.12 13.93
CA ALA A 150 -31.22 8.23 13.37
C ALA A 150 -31.25 8.74 11.92
N SER A 151 -32.22 8.29 11.11
CA SER A 151 -32.35 8.70 9.71
C SER A 151 -32.70 10.17 9.50
N GLN A 152 -33.25 10.82 10.52
CA GLN A 152 -33.64 12.23 10.50
C GLN A 152 -32.61 13.13 11.18
N HIS A 153 -31.56 12.55 11.78
CA HIS A 153 -30.53 13.31 12.46
C HIS A 153 -29.74 14.16 11.47
N VAL A 154 -29.61 15.44 11.78
CA VAL A 154 -28.78 16.40 11.03
C VAL A 154 -27.65 16.83 11.95
N PHE A 155 -26.42 16.50 11.57
CA PHE A 155 -25.24 16.93 12.30
C PHE A 155 -25.15 18.45 12.31
N THR A 156 -25.08 19.03 13.50
CA THR A 156 -24.97 20.47 13.70
C THR A 156 -23.53 20.90 13.98
N SER A 157 -22.74 20.03 14.59
CA SER A 157 -21.34 20.27 14.95
C SER A 157 -20.43 19.49 14.01
N VAL A 158 -20.26 19.97 12.78
CA VAL A 158 -19.32 19.34 11.83
C VAL A 158 -18.03 20.19 11.78
N PRO A 159 -16.86 19.62 12.14
CA PRO A 159 -15.58 20.32 12.05
C PRO A 159 -15.29 20.80 10.62
N PHE A 160 -14.52 21.88 10.47
CA PHE A 160 -14.15 22.37 9.14
C PHE A 160 -13.46 21.28 8.29
N PRO A 161 -13.72 21.22 6.98
CA PRO A 161 -13.14 20.18 6.13
C PRO A 161 -11.62 20.34 5.99
N VAL A 162 -10.89 19.22 6.09
CA VAL A 162 -9.45 19.16 5.80
C VAL A 162 -9.21 18.17 4.68
N ALA A 163 -8.65 18.61 3.56
CA ALA A 163 -8.25 17.70 2.49
C ALA A 163 -7.16 16.73 2.97
N ARG A 164 -7.28 15.45 2.62
CA ARG A 164 -6.20 14.48 2.89
C ARG A 164 -4.88 14.91 2.25
N TRP A 165 -3.81 14.78 3.03
CA TRP A 165 -2.46 15.14 2.60
C TRP A 165 -1.92 14.13 1.58
N SER A 166 -1.19 14.62 0.58
CA SER A 166 -0.25 13.76 -0.16
C SER A 166 1.03 13.55 0.67
N ARG A 167 1.83 12.53 0.32
CA ARG A 167 3.17 12.35 0.93
C ARG A 167 4.03 13.61 0.80
N ASN A 168 3.90 14.33 -0.32
CA ASN A 168 4.62 15.58 -0.55
C ASN A 168 4.14 16.72 0.35
N ASP A 169 2.82 16.85 0.57
CA ASP A 169 2.26 17.80 1.52
C ASP A 169 2.79 17.53 2.94
N ALA A 170 2.79 16.26 3.36
CA ALA A 170 3.34 15.85 4.64
C ALA A 170 4.82 16.22 4.80
N LEU A 171 5.66 16.00 3.79
CA LEU A 171 7.08 16.41 3.81
C LEU A 171 7.25 17.93 3.94
N LYS A 172 6.45 18.72 3.21
CA LYS A 172 6.48 20.19 3.32
C LYS A 172 6.04 20.64 4.70
N MET A 173 4.98 20.05 5.24
CA MET A 173 4.50 20.36 6.60
C MET A 173 5.54 19.97 7.65
N ALA A 174 6.23 18.85 7.49
CA ALA A 174 7.28 18.39 8.39
C ALA A 174 8.50 19.32 8.39
N TYR A 175 8.86 19.89 7.23
CA TYR A 175 9.91 20.91 7.12
C TYR A 175 9.57 22.16 7.95
N TRP A 176 8.35 22.68 7.80
CA TRP A 176 7.91 23.89 8.50
C TRP A 176 7.39 23.66 9.92
N GLN A 177 7.20 22.40 10.32
CA GLN A 177 6.56 22.00 11.57
C GLN A 177 5.17 22.63 11.78
N LYS A 178 4.38 22.71 10.70
CA LYS A 178 3.10 23.44 10.68
C LYS A 178 1.94 22.73 11.39
N VAL A 179 2.08 21.45 11.72
CA VAL A 179 1.04 20.68 12.41
C VAL A 179 1.55 20.30 13.79
N ALA A 180 0.72 20.56 14.81
CA ALA A 180 0.99 20.05 16.15
C ALA A 180 0.90 18.52 16.10
N GLY A 181 1.94 17.85 16.57
CA GLY A 181 2.01 16.39 16.60
C GLY A 181 2.80 15.92 17.81
N GLU A 182 2.69 14.63 18.07
CA GLU A 182 3.44 13.93 19.10
C GLU A 182 4.10 12.69 18.50
N ASP A 183 5.15 12.20 19.19
CA ASP A 183 5.72 10.93 18.80
C ASP A 183 4.89 9.82 19.44
N LYS A 184 4.17 9.07 18.62
CA LYS A 184 3.47 7.86 19.08
C LYS A 184 4.48 6.76 19.37
N GLN A 185 4.35 6.11 20.52
CA GLN A 185 5.13 4.92 20.85
C GLN A 185 4.47 3.72 20.18
N TRP A 186 5.16 3.12 19.22
CA TRP A 186 4.69 1.91 18.55
C TRP A 186 4.96 0.67 19.41
N ILE A 187 3.90 -0.05 19.77
CA ILE A 187 4.00 -1.36 20.41
C ILE A 187 4.08 -2.42 19.30
N THR A 188 5.24 -3.05 19.17
CA THR A 188 5.51 -4.06 18.12
C THR A 188 5.32 -5.49 18.60
N ASP A 189 4.98 -5.67 19.88
CA ASP A 189 4.69 -6.97 20.47
C ASP A 189 3.48 -7.63 19.81
N ARG A 190 3.54 -8.96 19.72
CA ARG A 190 2.48 -9.81 19.16
C ARG A 190 1.83 -10.61 20.28
N TYR A 191 0.54 -10.84 20.15
CA TYR A 191 -0.26 -11.48 21.18
C TYR A 191 -1.05 -12.65 20.60
N ALA A 192 -1.11 -13.75 21.34
CA ALA A 192 -1.96 -14.88 20.97
C ALA A 192 -3.44 -14.50 21.04
N LEU A 193 -4.22 -15.02 20.09
CA LEU A 193 -5.67 -14.90 20.09
C LEU A 193 -6.26 -15.76 21.22
N ASP A 194 -7.25 -15.22 21.93
CA ASP A 194 -8.03 -15.97 22.90
C ASP A 194 -9.15 -16.80 22.23
N ALA A 195 -9.92 -17.53 23.04
CA ALA A 195 -10.98 -18.40 22.55
C ALA A 195 -12.11 -17.65 21.83
N ASP A 196 -12.46 -16.45 22.29
CA ASP A 196 -13.53 -15.64 21.73
C ASP A 196 -13.08 -14.98 20.42
N GLU A 197 -11.85 -14.45 20.40
CA GLU A 197 -11.22 -13.90 19.20
C GLU A 197 -11.05 -14.96 18.10
N LEU A 198 -10.65 -16.19 18.45
CA LEU A 198 -10.58 -17.31 17.51
C LEU A 198 -11.96 -17.67 16.93
N LYS A 199 -12.99 -17.67 17.77
CA LYS A 199 -14.37 -17.94 17.36
C LYS A 199 -14.93 -16.83 16.46
N CYS A 200 -14.68 -15.56 16.79
CA CYS A 200 -15.13 -14.43 15.99
C CYS A 200 -14.37 -14.31 14.68
N LYS A 201 -13.08 -14.67 14.63
CA LYS A 201 -12.25 -14.63 13.42
C LYS A 201 -12.82 -15.48 12.29
N GLN A 202 -13.44 -16.61 12.61
CA GLN A 202 -14.10 -17.49 11.64
C GLN A 202 -15.36 -16.88 11.01
N GLN A 203 -15.93 -15.84 11.63
CA GLN A 203 -17.13 -15.15 11.19
C GLN A 203 -16.84 -13.83 10.47
N VAL A 204 -15.58 -13.36 10.51
CA VAL A 204 -15.14 -12.18 9.76
C VAL A 204 -15.26 -12.49 8.27
N LYS A 205 -16.05 -11.69 7.55
CA LYS A 205 -16.25 -11.90 6.12
C LYS A 205 -14.96 -11.59 5.36
N PRO A 206 -14.51 -12.42 4.41
CA PRO A 206 -13.37 -12.13 3.56
C PRO A 206 -13.69 -10.99 2.59
N PHE A 207 -12.75 -10.10 2.28
CA PHE A 207 -12.81 -9.15 1.15
C PHE A 207 -13.26 -9.87 -0.11
N ASP A 208 -14.20 -9.25 -0.82
CA ASP A 208 -14.63 -9.71 -2.14
C ASP A 208 -13.51 -9.39 -3.14
N LYS A 209 -13.30 -10.29 -4.11
CA LYS A 209 -12.37 -10.00 -5.20
C LYS A 209 -12.83 -8.78 -5.98
N THR A 210 -11.88 -7.95 -6.39
CA THR A 210 -12.18 -6.79 -7.24
C THR A 210 -12.77 -7.24 -8.58
N ALA A 211 -13.65 -6.43 -9.15
CA ALA A 211 -14.25 -6.72 -10.46
C ALA A 211 -13.19 -6.81 -11.57
N ASP A 212 -12.16 -5.96 -11.49
CA ASP A 212 -11.02 -5.96 -12.41
C ASP A 212 -10.26 -7.29 -12.35
N MET A 213 -9.95 -7.80 -11.15
CA MET A 213 -9.31 -9.10 -11.01
C MET A 213 -10.18 -10.25 -11.50
N LEU A 214 -11.49 -10.21 -11.27
CA LEU A 214 -12.42 -11.20 -11.82
C LEU A 214 -12.42 -11.19 -13.35
N GLU A 215 -12.46 -10.01 -13.99
CA GLU A 215 -12.36 -9.88 -15.45
C GLU A 215 -11.00 -10.38 -15.96
N LYS A 216 -9.90 -9.93 -15.35
CA LYS A 216 -8.53 -10.33 -15.69
C LYS A 216 -8.34 -11.84 -15.65
N MET A 217 -8.86 -12.53 -14.63
CA MET A 217 -8.79 -13.99 -14.54
C MET A 217 -9.48 -14.73 -15.70
N THR A 218 -10.48 -14.13 -16.35
CA THR A 218 -11.13 -14.74 -17.53
C THR A 218 -10.26 -14.68 -18.79
N THR A 219 -9.26 -13.81 -18.82
CA THR A 219 -8.35 -13.63 -19.96
C THR A 219 -7.20 -14.63 -19.97
N PHE A 220 -6.99 -15.37 -18.86
CA PHE A 220 -5.94 -16.37 -18.78
C PHE A 220 -6.25 -17.55 -19.71
N ARG A 221 -5.30 -17.90 -20.57
CA ARG A 221 -5.44 -19.00 -21.55
C ARG A 221 -5.79 -20.33 -20.89
N ASP A 222 -5.36 -20.51 -19.65
CA ASP A 222 -5.53 -21.68 -18.80
C ASP A 222 -6.36 -21.36 -17.55
N ALA A 223 -7.36 -20.46 -17.67
CA ALA A 223 -8.25 -20.12 -16.56
C ALA A 223 -8.76 -21.37 -15.82
N GLY A 224 -8.64 -21.36 -14.48
CA GLY A 224 -9.02 -22.49 -13.62
C GLY A 224 -7.96 -23.58 -13.45
N ARG A 225 -6.79 -23.48 -14.10
CA ARG A 225 -5.69 -24.45 -13.94
C ARG A 225 -5.02 -24.40 -12.57
N TYR A 226 -4.82 -23.20 -12.00
CA TYR A 226 -4.18 -23.02 -10.70
C TYR A 226 -5.22 -22.66 -9.65
N ALA A 227 -5.37 -23.52 -8.63
CA ALA A 227 -6.27 -23.27 -7.50
C ALA A 227 -5.91 -21.97 -6.74
N GLN A 228 -4.64 -21.57 -6.82
CA GLN A 228 -4.07 -20.36 -6.24
C GLN A 228 -4.75 -19.09 -6.73
N ASP A 229 -5.24 -19.07 -7.97
CA ASP A 229 -5.88 -17.90 -8.57
C ASP A 229 -7.15 -17.50 -7.79
N ALA A 230 -7.86 -18.48 -7.22
CA ALA A 230 -9.03 -18.24 -6.37
C ALA A 230 -8.67 -17.63 -5.02
N ASP A 231 -7.43 -17.84 -4.54
CA ASP A 231 -7.01 -17.51 -3.20
C ASP A 231 -6.31 -16.14 -3.08
N ILE A 232 -5.84 -15.53 -4.16
CA ILE A 232 -5.12 -14.25 -4.12
C ILE A 232 -5.91 -13.13 -4.81
N ASP A 233 -5.87 -11.95 -4.23
CA ASP A 233 -6.42 -10.72 -4.82
C ASP A 233 -5.39 -9.59 -4.74
N PHE A 234 -5.51 -8.61 -5.64
CA PHE A 234 -4.66 -7.43 -5.69
C PHE A 234 -5.52 -6.18 -5.79
N GLU A 235 -5.34 -5.27 -4.83
CA GLU A 235 -5.98 -3.97 -4.81
C GLU A 235 -4.98 -2.90 -5.28
N PRO A 236 -5.12 -2.39 -6.53
CA PRO A 236 -4.13 -1.52 -7.14
C PRO A 236 -3.97 -0.15 -6.46
N ASP A 237 -5.03 0.42 -5.86
CA ASP A 237 -5.01 1.81 -5.35
C ASP A 237 -4.05 2.00 -4.16
N GLU A 238 -3.91 0.98 -3.32
CA GLU A 238 -2.97 0.96 -2.19
C GLU A 238 -1.83 -0.07 -2.39
N HIS A 239 -1.78 -0.73 -3.55
CA HIS A 239 -0.81 -1.77 -3.88
C HIS A 239 -0.79 -2.92 -2.85
N ILE A 240 -1.97 -3.46 -2.52
CA ILE A 240 -2.16 -4.44 -1.45
C ILE A 240 -2.54 -5.81 -2.03
N TYR A 241 -1.85 -6.85 -1.57
CA TYR A 241 -2.20 -8.25 -1.86
C TYR A 241 -2.97 -8.87 -0.71
N ILE A 242 -4.09 -9.53 -1.02
CA ILE A 242 -5.00 -10.11 -0.02
C ILE A 242 -5.18 -11.61 -0.29
N TYR A 243 -4.72 -12.44 0.64
CA TYR A 243 -4.91 -13.89 0.62
C TYR A 243 -6.21 -14.29 1.29
N LYS A 244 -7.04 -15.03 0.56
CA LYS A 244 -8.39 -15.52 0.92
C LYS A 244 -9.31 -14.41 1.43
N GLY A 245 -9.12 -13.20 0.93
CA GLY A 245 -9.85 -12.02 1.37
C GLY A 245 -9.64 -11.67 2.85
N ILE A 246 -8.65 -12.19 3.56
CA ILE A 246 -8.49 -11.92 5.00
C ILE A 246 -7.08 -11.45 5.32
N LYS A 247 -6.07 -12.06 4.72
CA LYS A 247 -4.68 -11.87 5.14
C LYS A 247 -3.94 -10.98 4.16
N ARG A 248 -3.45 -9.83 4.63
CA ARG A 248 -2.51 -8.99 3.86
C ARG A 248 -1.20 -9.74 3.65
N MET A 249 -0.65 -9.68 2.45
CA MET A 249 0.66 -10.24 2.09
C MET A 249 1.65 -9.14 1.77
N LEU A 250 2.92 -9.33 2.13
CA LEU A 250 3.99 -8.39 1.85
C LEU A 250 4.27 -8.35 0.34
N PRO A 251 4.18 -7.20 -0.33
CA PRO A 251 4.61 -7.07 -1.72
C PRO A 251 6.09 -7.40 -1.89
N VAL A 252 6.46 -8.11 -2.97
CA VAL A 252 7.88 -8.38 -3.31
C VAL A 252 8.69 -7.09 -3.40
N SER A 253 8.11 -6.00 -3.89
CA SER A 253 8.75 -4.66 -3.94
C SER A 253 9.09 -4.12 -2.54
N ALA A 254 8.18 -4.28 -1.56
CA ALA A 254 8.40 -3.89 -0.18
C ALA A 254 9.46 -4.77 0.50
N LEU A 255 9.49 -6.07 0.21
CA LEU A 255 10.56 -6.96 0.66
C LEU A 255 11.92 -6.51 0.10
N ILE A 256 11.99 -6.15 -1.18
CA ILE A 256 13.24 -5.68 -1.80
C ILE A 256 13.70 -4.40 -1.10
N ALA A 257 12.79 -3.44 -0.84
CA ALA A 257 13.11 -2.19 -0.17
C ALA A 257 13.77 -2.39 1.22
N TYR A 258 13.45 -3.48 1.93
CA TYR A 258 14.12 -3.80 3.21
C TYR A 258 15.64 -3.97 3.08
N PHE A 259 16.16 -4.31 1.89
CA PHE A 259 17.59 -4.53 1.68
C PHE A 259 18.33 -3.33 1.10
N PHE A 260 17.67 -2.19 0.85
CA PHE A 260 18.28 -1.01 0.23
C PHE A 260 17.89 0.29 0.94
N ASP A 261 18.71 1.32 0.80
CA ASP A 261 18.45 2.62 1.41
C ASP A 261 17.25 3.30 0.74
N GLU A 262 16.28 3.77 1.52
CA GLU A 262 15.23 4.64 1.00
C GLU A 262 15.79 6.02 0.60
N PHE A 263 15.24 6.60 -0.48
CA PHE A 263 15.52 7.98 -0.84
C PHE A 263 14.91 8.96 0.18
N GLN A 264 15.79 9.56 0.99
CA GLN A 264 15.42 10.54 2.01
C GLN A 264 15.11 11.92 1.40
N SER A 265 13.91 12.08 0.82
CA SER A 265 13.51 13.27 0.05
C SER A 265 13.75 14.59 0.79
N LEU A 266 13.34 14.71 2.05
CA LEU A 266 13.48 15.96 2.81
C LEU A 266 14.96 16.32 3.04
N SER A 267 15.77 15.37 3.49
CA SER A 267 17.22 15.59 3.67
C SER A 267 17.92 15.96 2.36
N GLN A 268 17.50 15.36 1.23
CA GLN A 268 18.06 15.71 -0.08
C GLN A 268 17.62 17.10 -0.54
N ALA A 269 16.39 17.53 -0.25
CA ALA A 269 15.94 18.88 -0.51
C ALA A 269 16.71 19.92 0.34
N GLU A 270 16.93 19.62 1.62
CA GLU A 270 17.78 20.44 2.52
C GLU A 270 19.20 20.61 1.95
N ASN A 271 19.76 19.55 1.36
CA ASN A 271 21.04 19.63 0.65
C ASN A 271 20.96 20.50 -0.62
N GLN A 272 19.89 20.42 -1.43
CA GLN A 272 19.73 21.30 -2.59
C GLN A 272 19.67 22.77 -2.17
N TRP A 273 18.95 23.09 -1.09
CA TRP A 273 18.94 24.43 -0.52
C TRP A 273 20.33 24.86 -0.06
N ARG A 274 20.99 24.05 0.77
CA ARG A 274 22.31 24.37 1.34
C ARG A 274 23.39 24.62 0.30
N TYR A 275 23.44 23.82 -0.77
CA TYR A 275 24.53 23.83 -1.73
C TYR A 275 24.22 24.58 -3.03
N LYS A 276 22.94 24.76 -3.37
CA LYS A 276 22.50 25.38 -4.64
C LYS A 276 21.49 26.51 -4.47
N GLY A 277 21.03 26.78 -3.25
CA GLY A 277 20.02 27.81 -2.98
C GLY A 277 18.63 27.51 -3.55
N ILE A 278 18.35 26.25 -3.93
CA ILE A 278 17.04 25.85 -4.47
C ILE A 278 16.07 25.67 -3.29
N PRO A 279 14.92 26.36 -3.26
CA PRO A 279 13.92 26.19 -2.21
C PRO A 279 13.52 24.72 -1.99
N ILE A 280 13.29 24.36 -0.73
CA ILE A 280 12.93 22.99 -0.32
C ILE A 280 11.68 22.51 -1.07
N GLU A 281 10.63 23.33 -1.05
CA GLU A 281 9.35 23.00 -1.68
C GLU A 281 9.49 22.78 -3.19
N GLU A 282 10.35 23.56 -3.87
CA GLU A 282 10.59 23.39 -5.31
C GLU A 282 11.23 22.03 -5.63
N SER A 283 12.20 21.60 -4.82
CA SER A 283 12.82 20.28 -4.99
C SER A 283 11.82 19.15 -4.73
N LEU A 284 11.04 19.28 -3.65
CA LEU A 284 10.03 18.31 -3.26
C LEU A 284 8.92 18.19 -4.33
N ASP A 285 8.40 19.32 -4.82
CA ASP A 285 7.37 19.37 -5.86
C ASP A 285 7.87 18.77 -7.17
N LYS A 286 9.08 19.14 -7.59
CA LYS A 286 9.70 18.57 -8.80
C LYS A 286 9.82 17.05 -8.71
N TRP A 287 10.29 16.52 -7.59
CA TRP A 287 10.45 15.08 -7.40
C TRP A 287 9.12 14.36 -7.26
N ALA A 288 8.15 14.95 -6.55
CA ALA A 288 6.80 14.39 -6.43
C ALA A 288 6.09 14.33 -7.79
N HIS A 289 6.14 15.41 -8.58
CA HIS A 289 5.61 15.46 -9.94
C HIS A 289 6.31 14.42 -10.84
N SER A 290 7.64 14.43 -10.89
CA SER A 290 8.42 13.50 -11.73
C SER A 290 8.18 12.03 -11.35
N GLY A 291 8.09 11.73 -10.06
CA GLY A 291 7.84 10.38 -9.54
C GLY A 291 6.43 9.90 -9.90
N ARG A 292 5.42 10.75 -9.72
CA ARG A 292 4.04 10.44 -10.10
C ARG A 292 3.89 10.25 -11.59
N LEU A 293 4.47 11.15 -12.40
CA LEU A 293 4.49 11.03 -13.86
C LEU A 293 5.12 9.71 -14.31
N ALA A 294 6.28 9.34 -13.76
CA ALA A 294 6.95 8.09 -14.09
C ALA A 294 6.11 6.85 -13.73
N SER A 295 5.48 6.86 -12.55
CA SER A 295 4.66 5.74 -12.05
C SER A 295 3.36 5.57 -12.84
N GLU A 296 2.60 6.64 -13.05
CA GLU A 296 1.30 6.58 -13.74
C GLU A 296 1.48 6.29 -15.24
N VAL A 297 2.47 6.91 -15.90
CA VAL A 297 2.75 6.60 -17.32
C VAL A 297 3.29 5.17 -17.46
N GLY A 298 4.09 4.69 -16.51
CA GLY A 298 4.52 3.28 -16.46
C GLY A 298 3.32 2.34 -16.36
N THR A 299 2.42 2.57 -15.41
CA THR A 299 1.17 1.80 -15.23
C THR A 299 0.31 1.82 -16.50
N PHE A 300 0.20 2.98 -17.14
CA PHE A 300 -0.49 3.10 -18.42
C PHE A 300 0.16 2.24 -19.50
N VAL A 301 1.49 2.24 -19.64
CA VAL A 301 2.18 1.39 -20.61
C VAL A 301 1.90 -0.09 -20.35
N HIS A 302 1.91 -0.58 -19.11
CA HIS A 302 1.54 -1.96 -18.79
C HIS A 302 0.13 -2.28 -19.28
N LEU A 303 -0.86 -1.45 -18.90
CA LEU A 303 -2.24 -1.59 -19.35
C LEU A 303 -2.35 -1.63 -20.89
N GLN A 304 -1.58 -0.82 -21.61
CA GLN A 304 -1.60 -0.83 -23.06
C GLN A 304 -0.95 -2.09 -23.67
N THR A 305 0.08 -2.66 -23.04
CA THR A 305 0.58 -3.98 -23.48
C THR A 305 -0.48 -5.06 -23.31
N GLU A 306 -1.23 -5.06 -22.21
CA GLU A 306 -2.35 -6.00 -21.98
C GLU A 306 -3.43 -5.83 -23.06
N ASN A 307 -3.86 -4.59 -23.30
CA ASN A 307 -4.84 -4.26 -24.33
C ASN A 307 -4.39 -4.71 -25.73
N TYR A 308 -3.10 -4.61 -26.03
CA TYR A 308 -2.57 -5.04 -27.32
C TYR A 308 -2.74 -6.55 -27.52
N PHE A 309 -2.35 -7.35 -26.54
CA PHE A 309 -2.47 -8.81 -26.65
C PHE A 309 -3.92 -9.30 -26.61
N GLN A 310 -4.79 -8.63 -25.83
CA GLN A 310 -6.19 -9.04 -25.70
C GLN A 310 -7.07 -8.55 -26.86
N ARG A 311 -6.83 -7.33 -27.35
CA ARG A 311 -7.77 -6.60 -28.24
C ARG A 311 -7.09 -6.06 -29.51
N GLY A 312 -5.78 -6.21 -29.66
CA GLY A 312 -5.02 -5.69 -30.81
C GLY A 312 -4.87 -4.17 -30.80
N PHE A 313 -5.01 -3.53 -29.64
CA PHE A 313 -5.09 -2.08 -29.51
C PHE A 313 -4.11 -1.51 -28.48
N PHE A 314 -3.57 -0.32 -28.74
CA PHE A 314 -2.58 0.35 -27.88
C PHE A 314 -2.79 1.87 -27.96
N GLU A 315 -3.36 2.47 -26.91
CA GLU A 315 -3.49 3.93 -26.77
C GLU A 315 -2.14 4.59 -26.50
N THR A 316 -1.96 5.79 -27.04
CA THR A 316 -0.69 6.51 -26.89
C THR A 316 -0.81 7.83 -26.15
N GLU A 317 -1.99 8.19 -25.63
CA GLU A 317 -2.17 9.40 -24.83
C GLU A 317 -2.52 9.05 -23.38
N CYS A 318 -1.52 9.12 -22.50
CA CYS A 318 -1.72 9.00 -21.07
C CYS A 318 -2.16 10.36 -20.51
N LYS A 319 -3.29 10.43 -19.80
CA LYS A 319 -3.82 11.65 -19.21
C LYS A 319 -3.67 11.60 -17.70
N LEU A 320 -2.93 12.55 -17.13
CA LEU A 320 -2.66 12.63 -15.70
C LEU A 320 -3.27 13.92 -15.13
N GLN A 321 -4.01 13.80 -14.04
CA GLN A 321 -4.65 14.94 -13.40
C GLN A 321 -3.78 15.49 -12.26
N PHE A 322 -3.28 16.73 -12.37
CA PHE A 322 -2.54 17.43 -11.32
C PHE A 322 -3.37 18.62 -10.83
N GLY A 323 -4.12 18.42 -9.74
CA GLY A 323 -5.05 19.45 -9.26
C GLY A 323 -6.16 19.71 -10.29
N SER A 324 -6.29 20.94 -10.78
CA SER A 324 -7.22 21.31 -11.85
C SER A 324 -6.65 21.13 -13.26
N GLU A 325 -5.34 20.88 -13.39
CA GLU A 325 -4.67 20.76 -14.68
C GLU A 325 -4.61 19.30 -15.14
N THR A 326 -4.73 19.09 -16.44
CA THR A 326 -4.55 17.78 -17.07
C THR A 326 -3.28 17.83 -17.93
N GLU A 327 -2.31 17.01 -17.58
CA GLU A 327 -1.11 16.79 -18.39
C GLU A 327 -1.34 15.58 -19.29
N VAL A 328 -0.98 15.69 -20.58
CA VAL A 328 -1.07 14.59 -21.54
C VAL A 328 0.33 14.18 -21.96
N VAL A 329 0.71 12.94 -21.66
CA VAL A 329 1.99 12.35 -22.06
C VAL A 329 1.76 11.39 -23.20
N SER A 330 2.46 11.60 -24.31
CA SER A 330 2.47 10.64 -25.41
C SER A 330 3.41 9.48 -25.10
N VAL A 331 2.94 8.24 -25.29
CA VAL A 331 3.74 7.01 -25.19
C VAL A 331 3.95 6.34 -26.56
N GLU A 332 3.93 7.12 -27.65
CA GLU A 332 4.10 6.60 -29.01
C GLU A 332 5.48 5.92 -29.19
N GLN A 333 6.54 6.44 -28.57
CA GLN A 333 7.87 5.83 -28.64
C GLN A 333 7.91 4.47 -27.93
N GLU A 334 7.31 4.38 -26.75
CA GLU A 334 7.17 3.15 -25.98
C GLU A 334 6.38 2.10 -26.77
N LYS A 335 5.30 2.51 -27.45
CA LYS A 335 4.55 1.65 -28.37
C LYS A 335 5.41 1.15 -29.53
N LEU A 336 6.17 2.02 -30.18
CA LEU A 336 7.07 1.61 -31.27
C LEU A 336 8.14 0.62 -30.79
N HIS A 337 8.75 0.88 -29.64
CA HIS A 337 9.68 -0.03 -28.97
C HIS A 337 9.05 -1.39 -28.69
N PHE A 338 7.84 -1.39 -28.13
CA PHE A 338 7.08 -2.60 -27.86
C PHE A 338 6.79 -3.38 -29.14
N LEU A 339 6.26 -2.73 -30.20
CA LEU A 339 5.97 -3.41 -31.47
C LEU A 339 7.22 -3.96 -32.15
N HIS A 340 8.35 -3.27 -32.05
CA HIS A 340 9.64 -3.79 -32.53
C HIS A 340 10.03 -5.07 -31.76
N PHE A 341 9.89 -5.08 -30.44
CA PHE A 341 10.14 -6.26 -29.62
C PHE A 341 9.20 -7.43 -29.99
N ILE A 342 7.89 -7.18 -30.12
CA ILE A 342 6.92 -8.21 -30.52
C ILE A 342 7.25 -8.81 -31.88
N ARG A 343 7.66 -7.99 -32.85
CA ARG A 343 8.10 -8.47 -34.17
C ARG A 343 9.33 -9.39 -34.08
N ASP A 344 10.31 -9.00 -33.27
CA ASP A 344 11.61 -9.68 -33.23
C ASP A 344 11.55 -11.00 -32.42
N TYR A 345 10.69 -11.08 -31.39
CA TYR A 345 10.60 -12.23 -30.48
C TYR A 345 9.35 -13.09 -30.64
N GLN A 346 8.36 -12.65 -31.43
CA GLN A 346 7.11 -13.38 -31.69
C GLN A 346 6.40 -13.84 -30.41
N ILE A 347 6.20 -12.91 -29.49
CA ILE A 347 5.65 -13.19 -28.15
C ILE A 347 4.20 -13.67 -28.22
N GLU A 348 3.93 -14.82 -27.61
CA GLU A 348 2.58 -15.33 -27.33
C GLU A 348 2.42 -15.45 -25.80
N PRO A 349 1.57 -14.62 -25.17
CA PRO A 349 1.36 -14.69 -23.73
C PRO A 349 0.75 -16.02 -23.30
N TYR A 350 1.30 -16.59 -22.22
CA TYR A 350 0.61 -17.62 -21.44
C TYR A 350 -0.33 -16.95 -20.43
N ARG A 351 0.20 -15.99 -19.65
CA ARG A 351 -0.56 -15.09 -18.76
C ARG A 351 0.07 -13.71 -18.71
N GLN A 352 -0.75 -12.72 -18.35
CA GLN A 352 -0.34 -11.33 -18.11
C GLN A 352 -0.81 -10.88 -16.73
N GLU A 353 -0.06 -9.97 -16.12
CA GLU A 353 -0.37 -9.36 -14.82
C GLU A 353 -0.87 -10.39 -13.80
N TRP A 354 -0.10 -11.46 -13.63
CA TRP A 354 -0.51 -12.63 -12.85
C TRP A 354 -0.03 -12.53 -11.39
N PRO A 355 -0.94 -12.40 -10.40
CA PRO A 355 -0.55 -12.40 -9.00
C PRO A 355 -0.14 -13.79 -8.54
N VAL A 356 1.02 -13.87 -7.91
CA VAL A 356 1.60 -15.09 -7.35
C VAL A 356 2.00 -14.87 -5.90
N TYR A 357 2.02 -15.93 -5.11
CA TYR A 357 2.33 -15.82 -3.68
C TYR A 357 3.08 -17.02 -3.11
N ASP A 358 3.81 -16.79 -2.02
CA ASP A 358 4.30 -17.80 -1.08
C ASP A 358 3.57 -17.63 0.25
N LYS A 359 2.68 -18.57 0.57
CA LYS A 359 1.86 -18.54 1.79
C LYS A 359 2.70 -18.65 3.07
N ASP A 360 3.82 -19.37 3.01
CA ASP A 360 4.64 -19.69 4.17
C ASP A 360 5.48 -18.47 4.56
N LEU A 361 5.98 -17.76 3.55
CA LEU A 361 6.72 -16.50 3.74
C LEU A 361 5.82 -15.26 3.85
N ASN A 362 4.51 -15.40 3.61
CA ASN A 362 3.55 -14.29 3.53
C ASN A 362 3.91 -13.19 2.53
N ILE A 363 4.44 -13.56 1.36
CA ILE A 363 4.87 -12.63 0.31
C ILE A 363 4.04 -12.87 -0.97
N ALA A 364 3.73 -11.80 -1.67
CA ALA A 364 3.05 -11.84 -2.97
C ALA A 364 3.60 -10.80 -3.95
N GLY A 365 3.36 -11.00 -5.24
CA GLY A 365 3.67 -10.02 -6.27
C GLY A 365 3.00 -10.37 -7.60
N THR A 366 3.04 -9.44 -8.55
CA THR A 366 2.42 -9.60 -9.86
C THR A 366 3.48 -9.71 -10.94
N ILE A 367 3.33 -10.71 -11.82
CA ILE A 367 4.21 -10.97 -12.96
C ILE A 367 3.60 -10.31 -14.20
N ASP A 368 4.31 -9.38 -14.83
CA ASP A 368 3.82 -8.65 -16.02
C ASP A 368 3.45 -9.59 -17.17
N LEU A 369 4.38 -10.44 -17.60
CA LEU A 369 4.19 -11.37 -18.71
C LEU A 369 4.95 -12.68 -18.47
N ILE A 370 4.26 -13.80 -18.68
CA ILE A 370 4.87 -15.13 -18.75
C ILE A 370 4.46 -15.80 -20.06
N CYS A 371 5.41 -16.44 -20.73
CA CYS A 371 5.22 -17.16 -22.00
C CYS A 371 5.65 -18.62 -21.83
N GLN A 372 4.92 -19.54 -22.46
CA GLN A 372 5.33 -20.95 -22.53
C GLN A 372 6.16 -21.17 -23.80
N ASN A 373 7.31 -21.80 -23.65
CA ASN A 373 8.18 -22.18 -24.77
C ASN A 373 7.74 -23.56 -25.34
N ASP A 374 8.21 -23.90 -26.54
CA ASP A 374 7.91 -25.18 -27.21
C ASP A 374 8.33 -26.42 -26.41
N ASP A 375 9.36 -26.30 -25.57
CA ASP A 375 9.85 -27.37 -24.68
C ASP A 375 9.02 -27.54 -23.39
N GLY A 376 7.99 -26.70 -23.21
CA GLY A 376 7.10 -26.71 -22.06
C GLY A 376 7.62 -25.94 -20.84
N GLU A 377 8.85 -25.42 -20.88
CA GLU A 377 9.35 -24.47 -19.87
C GLU A 377 8.83 -23.05 -20.16
N PHE A 378 9.03 -22.13 -19.23
CA PHE A 378 8.46 -20.78 -19.32
C PHE A 378 9.53 -19.69 -19.30
N THR A 379 9.20 -18.56 -19.92
CA THR A 379 10.03 -17.35 -19.94
C THR A 379 9.24 -16.19 -19.35
N ILE A 380 9.85 -15.46 -18.41
CA ILE A 380 9.27 -14.24 -17.82
C ILE A 380 9.80 -13.02 -18.59
N TYR A 381 8.90 -12.10 -18.89
CA TYR A 381 9.22 -10.78 -19.40
C TYR A 381 8.60 -9.74 -18.47
N ASP A 382 9.35 -8.69 -18.21
CA ASP A 382 8.93 -7.60 -17.35
C ASP A 382 9.21 -6.27 -18.06
N TRP A 383 8.21 -5.41 -18.12
CA TRP A 383 8.23 -4.18 -18.92
C TRP A 383 8.81 -3.03 -18.10
N LYS A 384 9.89 -2.41 -18.57
CA LYS A 384 10.53 -1.29 -17.85
C LYS A 384 10.56 -0.01 -18.68
N ARG A 385 9.82 0.99 -18.21
CA ARG A 385 9.90 2.37 -18.71
C ARG A 385 10.93 3.19 -17.91
N SER A 386 12.21 2.82 -17.99
CA SER A 386 13.27 3.53 -17.25
C SER A 386 14.62 3.46 -17.93
N SER A 387 15.31 4.60 -17.98
CA SER A 387 16.71 4.71 -18.43
C SER A 387 17.74 4.36 -17.35
N LYS A 388 17.31 3.90 -16.16
CA LYS A 388 18.19 3.49 -15.06
C LYS A 388 18.52 2.00 -15.05
N VAL A 389 17.96 1.23 -15.97
CA VAL A 389 18.17 -0.22 -16.05
C VAL A 389 19.38 -0.56 -16.90
N VAL A 390 19.53 0.10 -18.05
CA VAL A 390 20.60 -0.11 -19.02
C VAL A 390 21.29 1.21 -19.38
N ASN A 391 22.52 1.15 -19.87
CA ASN A 391 23.22 2.31 -20.42
C ASN A 391 22.78 2.59 -21.87
N ALA A 392 23.37 3.63 -22.49
CA ALA A 392 23.07 4.01 -23.87
C ALA A 392 23.43 2.94 -24.93
N GLN A 393 24.17 1.90 -24.54
CA GLN A 393 24.51 0.74 -25.37
C GLN A 393 23.60 -0.47 -25.09
N GLY A 394 22.59 -0.32 -24.24
CA GLY A 394 21.68 -1.41 -23.85
C GLY A 394 22.27 -2.40 -22.84
N GLN A 395 23.42 -2.09 -22.24
CA GLN A 395 24.05 -2.96 -21.24
C GLN A 395 23.54 -2.64 -19.83
N PRO A 396 23.27 -3.65 -18.98
CA PRO A 396 22.81 -3.42 -17.61
C PRO A 396 23.71 -2.47 -16.80
N ILE A 397 23.09 -1.56 -16.05
CA ILE A 397 23.80 -0.70 -15.09
C ILE A 397 23.98 -1.49 -13.79
N VAL A 398 25.20 -1.96 -13.56
CA VAL A 398 25.55 -2.85 -12.43
C VAL A 398 26.34 -2.17 -11.31
N GLU A 399 26.72 -0.91 -11.47
CA GLU A 399 27.44 -0.15 -10.44
C GLU A 399 26.48 0.78 -9.70
N GLY A 400 26.43 0.64 -8.37
CA GLY A 400 25.63 1.50 -7.50
C GLY A 400 26.15 2.93 -7.50
N PHE A 401 25.25 3.91 -7.39
CA PHE A 401 25.65 5.32 -7.33
C PHE A 401 26.60 5.55 -6.14
N ARG A 402 27.81 6.05 -6.41
CA ARG A 402 28.87 6.24 -5.41
C ARG A 402 29.23 4.94 -4.64
N GLY A 403 29.07 3.78 -5.27
CA GLY A 403 29.37 2.49 -4.66
C GLY A 403 28.37 2.05 -3.59
N LYS A 404 27.15 2.58 -3.60
CA LYS A 404 26.06 2.10 -2.73
C LYS A 404 25.80 0.61 -2.95
N MET A 405 25.59 -0.10 -1.84
CA MET A 405 25.34 -1.53 -1.79
C MET A 405 24.10 -1.79 -0.94
N SER A 406 23.48 -2.95 -1.12
CA SER A 406 22.46 -3.48 -0.24
C SER A 406 22.98 -3.72 1.18
N HIS A 407 22.05 -3.88 2.12
CA HIS A 407 22.31 -4.20 3.52
C HIS A 407 21.41 -5.36 4.00
N ASN A 408 21.31 -5.56 5.31
CA ASN A 408 20.46 -6.57 5.95
C ASN A 408 20.72 -8.02 5.50
N GLY A 409 21.99 -8.37 5.31
CA GLY A 409 22.42 -9.75 5.08
C GLY A 409 22.62 -10.14 3.63
N ILE A 410 22.41 -9.24 2.67
CA ILE A 410 22.77 -9.42 1.26
C ILE A 410 23.78 -8.38 0.79
N SER A 411 24.54 -8.69 -0.26
CA SER A 411 25.56 -7.80 -0.83
C SER A 411 25.44 -7.72 -2.35
N LEU A 412 24.70 -6.72 -2.82
CA LEU A 412 24.52 -6.36 -4.22
C LEU A 412 24.65 -4.85 -4.41
N PRO A 413 25.15 -4.38 -5.57
CA PRO A 413 25.08 -2.97 -5.90
C PRO A 413 23.64 -2.44 -5.92
N ASP A 414 23.44 -1.25 -5.35
CA ASP A 414 22.14 -0.58 -5.32
C ASP A 414 21.84 0.04 -6.69
N THR A 415 21.26 -0.78 -7.59
CA THR A 415 20.85 -0.36 -8.93
C THR A 415 19.46 -0.89 -9.27
N SER A 416 18.73 -0.15 -10.11
CA SER A 416 17.40 -0.59 -10.59
C SER A 416 17.47 -1.97 -11.27
N PHE A 417 18.56 -2.27 -11.98
CA PHE A 417 18.76 -3.60 -12.58
C PHE A 417 18.75 -4.72 -11.52
N TYR A 418 19.52 -4.58 -10.44
CA TYR A 418 19.58 -5.61 -9.39
C TYR A 418 18.29 -5.72 -8.59
N HIS A 419 17.60 -4.61 -8.33
CA HIS A 419 16.27 -4.64 -7.70
C HIS A 419 15.31 -5.51 -8.53
N TYR A 420 15.27 -5.30 -9.85
CA TYR A 420 14.41 -6.10 -10.75
C TYR A 420 14.90 -7.54 -10.93
N CYS A 421 16.21 -7.79 -10.84
CA CYS A 421 16.74 -9.15 -10.82
C CYS A 421 16.24 -9.95 -9.61
N ILE A 422 16.22 -9.34 -8.42
CA ILE A 422 15.67 -9.96 -7.21
C ILE A 422 14.17 -10.20 -7.40
N GLN A 423 13.43 -9.20 -7.91
CA GLN A 423 11.99 -9.30 -8.15
C GLN A 423 11.63 -10.52 -9.02
N GLN A 424 12.21 -10.63 -10.23
CA GLN A 424 11.91 -11.76 -11.12
C GLN A 424 12.37 -13.10 -10.54
N ASN A 425 13.51 -13.15 -9.84
CA ASN A 425 13.96 -14.38 -9.20
C ASN A 425 13.05 -14.80 -8.04
N MET A 426 12.45 -13.86 -7.29
CA MET A 426 11.42 -14.16 -6.29
C MET A 426 10.15 -14.71 -6.95
N TYR A 427 9.73 -14.16 -8.09
CA TYR A 427 8.61 -14.69 -8.87
C TYR A 427 8.89 -16.10 -9.36
N ARG A 428 10.06 -16.34 -9.95
CA ARG A 428 10.50 -17.68 -10.34
C ARG A 428 10.46 -18.66 -9.16
N TYR A 429 11.00 -18.27 -8.00
CA TYR A 429 10.99 -19.12 -6.81
C TYR A 429 9.56 -19.51 -6.40
N MET A 430 8.62 -18.56 -6.41
CA MET A 430 7.21 -18.86 -6.10
C MET A 430 6.59 -19.80 -7.13
N LEU A 431 6.80 -19.54 -8.43
CA LEU A 431 6.29 -20.37 -9.52
C LEU A 431 6.81 -21.80 -9.49
N GLU A 432 8.12 -21.98 -9.30
CA GLU A 432 8.78 -23.29 -9.26
C GLU A 432 8.36 -24.08 -8.02
N LYS A 433 8.20 -23.41 -6.87
CA LYS A 433 7.84 -24.05 -5.60
C LYS A 433 6.35 -24.40 -5.51
N HIS A 434 5.47 -23.49 -5.90
CA HIS A 434 4.03 -23.60 -5.60
C HIS A 434 3.15 -23.87 -6.82
N TYR A 435 3.61 -23.56 -8.04
CA TYR A 435 2.77 -23.63 -9.25
C TYR A 435 3.20 -24.75 -10.21
N GLY A 436 4.31 -25.44 -9.94
CA GLY A 436 4.83 -26.51 -10.81
C GLY A 436 5.31 -26.00 -12.18
N ILE A 437 5.64 -24.71 -12.27
CA ILE A 437 6.14 -24.05 -13.48
C ILE A 437 7.66 -23.97 -13.40
N ARG A 438 8.36 -24.40 -14.46
CA ARG A 438 9.83 -24.25 -14.58
C ARG A 438 10.18 -23.03 -15.41
N ILE A 439 11.05 -22.15 -14.88
CA ILE A 439 11.47 -20.94 -15.59
C ILE A 439 12.82 -21.16 -16.27
N LYS A 440 12.81 -21.11 -17.59
CA LYS A 440 13.99 -21.21 -18.45
C LYS A 440 14.78 -19.91 -18.45
N ALA A 441 14.10 -18.80 -18.67
CA ALA A 441 14.69 -17.48 -18.81
C ALA A 441 13.81 -16.37 -18.18
N MET A 442 14.45 -15.26 -17.86
CA MET A 442 13.85 -14.07 -17.24
C MET A 442 14.48 -12.86 -17.92
N ASN A 443 13.66 -11.89 -18.34
CA ASN A 443 14.12 -10.76 -19.15
C ASN A 443 13.45 -9.45 -18.69
N LEU A 444 14.24 -8.38 -18.63
CA LEU A 444 13.74 -7.01 -18.51
C LEU A 444 13.70 -6.41 -19.91
N VAL A 445 12.52 -5.98 -20.35
CA VAL A 445 12.31 -5.34 -21.65
C VAL A 445 12.20 -3.84 -21.40
N VAL A 446 13.26 -3.11 -21.74
CA VAL A 446 13.35 -1.67 -21.53
C VAL A 446 12.72 -0.95 -22.71
N LEU A 447 11.60 -0.26 -22.45
CA LEU A 447 10.81 0.47 -23.45
C LEU A 447 11.01 1.99 -23.38
N SER A 448 12.00 2.47 -22.60
CA SER A 448 12.20 3.89 -22.31
C SER A 448 12.23 4.76 -23.58
N PRO A 449 11.51 5.91 -23.60
CA PRO A 449 11.53 6.84 -24.73
C PRO A 449 12.88 7.56 -24.90
N ASP A 450 13.79 7.46 -23.91
CA ASP A 450 15.13 8.04 -23.94
C ASP A 450 16.09 7.31 -24.90
N TYR A 451 15.68 6.15 -25.44
CA TYR A 451 16.50 5.31 -26.30
C TYR A 451 15.98 5.29 -27.75
N PRO A 452 16.84 5.00 -28.73
CA PRO A 452 16.42 4.88 -30.13
C PRO A 452 15.63 3.60 -30.43
N THR A 453 15.64 2.63 -29.52
CA THR A 453 14.96 1.33 -29.65
C THR A 453 14.76 0.70 -28.27
N TYR A 454 14.00 -0.40 -28.21
CA TYR A 454 13.92 -1.26 -27.03
C TYR A 454 15.27 -1.94 -26.73
N TYR A 455 15.50 -2.26 -25.46
CA TYR A 455 16.61 -3.13 -25.04
C TYR A 455 16.09 -4.32 -24.24
N VAL A 456 16.78 -5.46 -24.32
CA VAL A 456 16.49 -6.64 -23.50
C VAL A 456 17.69 -6.90 -22.60
N ALA A 457 17.48 -6.77 -21.29
CA ALA A 457 18.46 -7.14 -20.29
C ALA A 457 18.09 -8.50 -19.69
N GLN A 458 18.90 -9.52 -19.98
CA GLN A 458 18.69 -10.87 -19.42
C GLN A 458 18.93 -10.84 -17.90
N VAL A 459 17.98 -11.40 -17.15
CA VAL A 459 18.09 -11.55 -15.70
C VAL A 459 18.79 -12.87 -15.40
N PRO A 460 19.93 -12.86 -14.69
CA PRO A 460 20.60 -14.10 -14.31
C PRO A 460 19.80 -14.85 -13.22
N LYS A 461 19.91 -16.18 -13.21
CA LYS A 461 19.41 -16.99 -12.09
C LYS A 461 20.29 -16.72 -10.86
N MET A 462 19.68 -16.27 -9.77
CA MET A 462 20.37 -15.88 -8.53
C MET A 462 20.04 -16.83 -7.37
N ASP A 463 20.13 -18.15 -7.59
CA ASP A 463 19.65 -19.16 -6.64
C ASP A 463 20.22 -19.00 -5.22
N GLN A 464 21.52 -18.75 -5.10
CA GLN A 464 22.18 -18.56 -3.79
C GLN A 464 21.66 -17.33 -3.05
N LEU A 465 21.46 -16.22 -3.76
CA LEU A 465 20.93 -14.99 -3.19
C LEU A 465 19.47 -15.17 -2.75
N ILE A 466 18.64 -15.82 -3.55
CA ILE A 466 17.23 -16.07 -3.19
C ILE A 466 17.15 -16.99 -1.98
N GLN A 467 17.99 -18.02 -1.90
CA GLN A 467 18.07 -18.86 -0.69
C GLN A 467 18.46 -18.04 0.55
N GLN A 468 19.38 -17.07 0.42
CA GLN A 468 19.71 -16.15 1.51
C GLN A 468 18.52 -15.27 1.90
N ILE A 469 17.84 -14.64 0.93
CA ILE A 469 16.66 -13.80 1.16
C ILE A 469 15.56 -14.61 1.85
N VAL A 470 15.26 -15.83 1.37
CA VAL A 470 14.27 -16.73 1.97
C VAL A 470 14.65 -17.09 3.41
N ALA A 471 15.92 -17.39 3.68
CA ALA A 471 16.38 -17.68 5.04
C ALA A 471 16.21 -16.47 5.97
N ILE A 472 16.54 -15.26 5.50
CA ILE A 472 16.34 -14.01 6.25
C ILE A 472 14.84 -13.78 6.49
N CYS A 473 13.99 -13.99 5.48
CA CYS A 473 12.54 -13.88 5.61
C CYS A 473 11.99 -14.80 6.70
N GLN A 474 12.47 -16.05 6.76
CA GLN A 474 12.05 -17.02 7.76
C GLN A 474 12.58 -16.68 9.16
N GLN A 475 13.85 -16.28 9.25
CA GLN A 475 14.51 -15.97 10.51
C GLN A 475 13.88 -14.76 11.20
N HIS A 476 13.50 -13.75 10.43
CA HIS A 476 12.97 -12.49 10.95
C HIS A 476 11.46 -12.32 10.75
N ASP A 477 10.79 -13.32 10.17
CA ASP A 477 9.37 -13.29 9.84
C ASP A 477 8.97 -12.06 9.01
N LEU A 478 9.80 -11.73 8.02
CA LEU A 478 9.73 -10.45 7.30
C LEU A 478 8.37 -10.20 6.65
N GLY A 479 7.73 -11.25 6.12
CA GLY A 479 6.42 -11.14 5.50
C GLY A 479 5.30 -10.69 6.43
N HIS A 480 5.50 -10.71 7.75
CA HIS A 480 4.57 -10.15 8.72
C HIS A 480 5.12 -8.92 9.45
N THR A 481 6.44 -8.82 9.69
CA THR A 481 7.02 -7.66 10.39
C THR A 481 7.08 -6.40 9.55
N LEU A 482 7.12 -6.53 8.21
CA LEU A 482 7.20 -5.39 7.28
C LEU A 482 5.83 -4.91 6.78
N LEU A 483 4.73 -5.52 7.28
CA LEU A 483 3.35 -5.14 6.99
C LEU A 483 2.75 -4.34 8.13
#